data_AF-Q67UH9-F1
#
_entry.id   AF-Q67UH9-F1
#
_cell.length_a   1.000
_cell.length_b   1.000
_cell.length_c   1.000
_cell.angle_alpha   90.00
_cell.angle_beta   90.00
_cell.angle_gamma   90.00
#
_symmetry.space_group_name_H-M   'P 1'
#
loop_
_entity.id
_entity.type
_entity.pdbx_description
1 polymer ?
#
loop_
_entity_poly.entity_id
_entity_poly.type
_entity_poly.pdbx_seq_one_letter_code
_entity_poly.pdbx_strand_id
1 'polypeptide(L)'
;MGEKRLRQRMKFLTEDVGLEIPYIAQRPALMFYSIERRLLPRHCLINVLKRNGLLKINYDFYSTALISNEKFLDKFVHPYVESVPGIGDAYASSCAGCGVDQLKLLSKNKIMC
;
A
#
# COMPACT_ATOMS: atom_id res chain seq x y z
N MET A 1 -2.57 10.97 -19.72
CA MET A 1 -3.30 9.82 -19.12
C MET A 1 -4.59 9.64 -19.90
N GLY A 2 -4.91 8.45 -20.40
CA GLY A 2 -6.18 8.22 -21.13
C GLY A 2 -7.36 7.99 -20.17
N GLU A 3 -8.58 8.21 -20.65
CA GLU A 3 -9.82 8.13 -19.85
C GLU A 3 -9.97 6.78 -19.13
N LYS A 4 -9.77 5.65 -19.83
CA LYS A 4 -9.82 4.30 -19.23
C LYS A 4 -8.86 4.16 -18.04
N ARG A 5 -7.63 4.67 -18.18
CA ARG A 5 -6.60 4.61 -17.13
C ARG A 5 -6.96 5.51 -15.96
N LEU A 6 -7.56 6.67 -16.23
CA LEU A 6 -8.07 7.57 -15.19
C LEU A 6 -9.19 6.92 -14.39
N ARG A 7 -10.18 6.32 -15.07
CA ARG A 7 -11.30 5.61 -14.43
C ARG A 7 -10.82 4.47 -13.54
N GLN A 8 -9.87 3.66 -14.01
CA GLN A 8 -9.26 2.58 -13.21
C GLN A 8 -8.54 3.12 -11.96
N ARG A 9 -7.80 4.24 -12.09
CA ARG A 9 -7.13 4.89 -10.95
C ARG A 9 -8.11 5.46 -9.94
N MET A 10 -9.13 6.17 -10.41
CA MET A 10 -10.16 6.71 -9.53
C MET A 10 -10.86 5.58 -8.78
N LYS A 11 -11.28 4.52 -9.49
CA LYS A 11 -11.89 3.34 -8.89
C LYS A 11 -11.03 2.76 -7.76
N PHE A 12 -9.74 2.52 -8.02
CA PHE A 12 -8.82 2.02 -7.00
C PHE A 12 -8.72 2.95 -5.79
N LEU A 13 -8.55 4.26 -6.01
CA LEU A 13 -8.39 5.20 -4.91
C LEU A 13 -9.67 5.38 -4.09
N THR A 14 -10.85 5.31 -4.70
CA THR A 14 -12.13 5.52 -4.00
C THR A 14 -12.71 4.24 -3.41
N GLU A 15 -12.69 3.13 -4.15
CA GLU A 15 -13.34 1.88 -3.75
C GLU A 15 -12.39 0.96 -2.96
N ASP A 16 -11.17 0.76 -3.46
CA ASP A 16 -10.24 -0.18 -2.84
C ASP A 16 -9.50 0.47 -1.65
N VAL A 17 -9.06 1.73 -1.80
CA VAL A 17 -8.37 2.47 -0.73
C VAL A 17 -9.33 3.21 0.19
N GLY A 18 -10.52 3.60 -0.31
CA GLY A 18 -11.53 4.30 0.49
C GLY A 18 -11.33 5.82 0.61
N LEU A 19 -10.65 6.47 -0.35
CA LEU A 19 -10.40 7.91 -0.32
C LEU A 19 -11.57 8.71 -0.91
N GLU A 20 -11.85 9.86 -0.31
CA GLU A 20 -12.83 10.80 -0.83
C GLU A 20 -12.30 11.56 -2.06
N ILE A 21 -13.20 11.90 -2.99
CA ILE A 21 -12.86 12.66 -4.21
C ILE A 21 -12.18 14.00 -3.89
N PRO A 22 -12.64 14.83 -2.94
CA PRO A 22 -11.95 16.07 -2.59
C PRO A 22 -10.52 15.85 -2.10
N TYR A 23 -10.29 14.79 -1.33
CA TYR A 23 -8.95 14.42 -0.86
C TYR A 23 -8.02 14.08 -2.03
N ILE A 24 -8.51 13.31 -3.01
CA ILE A 24 -7.77 12.92 -4.21
C ILE A 24 -7.49 14.15 -5.09
N ALA A 25 -8.49 15.01 -5.30
CA ALA A 25 -8.38 16.21 -6.14
C ALA A 25 -7.29 17.17 -5.66
N GLN A 26 -7.10 17.30 -4.35
CA GLN A 26 -6.03 18.10 -3.75
C GLN A 26 -4.65 17.44 -3.85
N ARG A 27 -4.57 16.16 -4.24
CA ARG A 27 -3.35 15.34 -4.21
C ARG A 27 -3.11 14.63 -5.55
N PRO A 28 -2.97 15.37 -6.65
CA PRO A 28 -2.82 14.79 -7.99
C PRO A 28 -1.58 13.90 -8.12
N ALA A 29 -0.58 14.01 -7.23
CA ALA A 29 0.59 13.13 -7.22
C ALA A 29 0.22 11.62 -7.17
N LEU A 30 -0.89 11.25 -6.52
CA LEU A 30 -1.39 9.88 -6.48
C LEU A 30 -1.65 9.31 -7.88
N MET A 31 -2.03 10.18 -8.83
CA MET A 31 -2.30 9.81 -10.22
C MET A 31 -1.05 9.46 -11.02
N PHE A 32 0.14 9.78 -10.52
CA PHE A 32 1.40 9.54 -11.24
C PHE A 32 2.10 8.25 -10.80
N TYR A 33 1.77 7.68 -9.64
CA TYR A 33 2.37 6.42 -9.18
C TYR A 33 1.72 5.19 -9.79
N SER A 34 2.48 4.10 -9.98
CA SER A 34 1.91 2.82 -10.42
C SER A 34 0.97 2.25 -9.34
N ILE A 35 -0.24 1.83 -9.74
CA ILE A 35 -1.15 1.12 -8.85
C ILE A 35 -0.48 -0.18 -8.41
N GLU A 36 -0.16 -1.04 -9.38
CA GLU A 36 0.33 -2.40 -9.17
C GLU A 36 1.67 -2.46 -8.45
N ARG A 37 2.59 -1.53 -8.75
CA ARG A 37 3.98 -1.59 -8.25
C ARG A 37 4.28 -0.70 -7.05
N ARG A 38 3.37 0.22 -6.70
CA ARG A 38 3.60 1.17 -5.60
C ARG A 38 2.39 1.34 -4.70
N LEU A 39 1.26 1.79 -5.24
CA LEU A 39 0.12 2.16 -4.40
C LEU A 39 -0.50 0.94 -3.72
N LEU A 40 -0.77 -0.12 -4.48
CA LEU A 40 -1.36 -1.35 -3.96
C LEU A 40 -0.42 -2.10 -3.00
N PRO A 41 0.87 -2.35 -3.33
CA PRO A 41 1.81 -2.99 -2.40
C PRO A 41 1.92 -2.24 -1.06
N ARG A 42 2.01 -0.91 -1.12
CA ARG A 42 2.11 -0.07 0.10
C ARG A 42 0.80 -0.05 0.87
N HIS A 43 -0.35 0.02 0.20
CA HIS A 43 -1.66 -0.07 0.84
C HIS A 43 -1.80 -1.38 1.62
N CYS A 44 -1.52 -2.50 0.96
CA CYS A 44 -1.62 -3.83 1.55
C CYS A 44 -0.68 -4.01 2.73
N LEU A 45 0.60 -3.64 2.60
CA LEU A 45 1.56 -3.76 3.70
C LEU A 45 1.10 -2.94 4.92
N ILE A 46 0.68 -1.69 4.72
CA ILE A 46 0.19 -0.85 5.81
C ILE A 46 -1.02 -1.49 6.50
N ASN A 47 -1.96 -2.06 5.74
CA ASN A 47 -3.12 -2.74 6.30
C ASN A 47 -2.74 -4.00 7.09
N VAL A 48 -1.77 -4.79 6.61
CA VAL A 48 -1.23 -5.95 7.34
C VAL A 48 -0.65 -5.51 8.68
N LEU A 49 0.19 -4.48 8.69
CA LEU A 49 0.80 -3.98 9.91
C LEU A 49 -0.26 -3.42 10.89
N LYS A 50 -1.26 -2.67 10.39
CA LYS A 50 -2.39 -2.18 11.21
C LYS A 50 -3.14 -3.34 11.86
N ARG A 51 -3.55 -4.34 11.06
CA ARG A 51 -4.31 -5.51 11.54
C ARG A 51 -3.52 -6.37 12.51
N ASN A 52 -2.20 -6.41 12.36
CA ASN A 52 -1.34 -7.14 13.28
C ASN A 52 -1.06 -6.38 14.59
N GLY A 53 -1.52 -5.12 14.70
CA GLY A 53 -1.29 -4.25 15.86
C GLY A 53 0.11 -3.63 15.90
N LEU A 54 0.82 -3.64 14.77
CA LEU A 54 2.23 -3.24 14.68
C LEU A 54 2.43 -1.75 14.39
N LEU A 55 1.38 -1.04 13.93
CA LEU A 55 1.39 0.41 13.78
C LEU A 55 0.62 1.08 14.92
N LYS A 56 1.34 1.90 15.70
CA LYS A 56 0.76 2.72 16.78
C LYS A 56 0.07 4.00 16.27
N ILE A 57 0.43 4.44 15.06
CA ILE A 57 -0.04 5.70 14.46
C ILE A 57 -0.76 5.37 13.15
N ASN A 58 -1.87 6.05 12.91
CA ASN A 58 -2.56 5.95 11.62
C ASN A 58 -1.86 6.85 10.60
N TYR A 59 -1.20 6.23 9.62
CA TYR A 59 -0.56 6.96 8.53
C TYR A 59 -1.55 7.25 7.41
N ASP A 60 -1.53 8.51 6.97
CA ASP A 60 -2.26 9.00 5.81
C ASP A 60 -1.76 8.33 4.52
N PHE A 61 -2.68 7.97 3.62
CA PHE A 61 -2.35 7.22 2.40
C PHE A 61 -1.45 8.00 1.44
N TYR A 62 -1.66 9.30 1.30
CA TYR A 62 -0.80 10.12 0.45
C TYR A 62 0.62 10.18 1.00
N SER A 63 0.78 10.31 2.32
CA SER A 63 2.10 10.31 2.94
C SER A 63 2.85 9.00 2.67
N THR A 64 2.19 7.84 2.78
CA THR A 64 2.81 6.54 2.52
C THR A 64 3.11 6.33 1.03
N ALA A 65 2.31 6.89 0.12
CA ALA A 65 2.55 6.84 -1.31
C ALA A 65 3.77 7.70 -1.74
N LEU A 66 3.91 8.89 -1.16
CA LEU A 66 4.88 9.91 -1.57
C LEU A 66 6.32 9.60 -1.16
N ILE A 67 6.53 8.99 0.02
CA ILE A 67 7.90 8.74 0.51
C ILE A 67 8.71 7.86 -0.44
N SER A 68 10.04 8.03 -0.44
CA SER A 68 10.95 7.23 -1.28
C SER A 68 10.86 5.75 -0.93
N ASN A 69 11.33 4.88 -1.84
CA ASN A 69 11.32 3.43 -1.59
C ASN A 69 12.17 3.08 -0.36
N GLU A 70 13.37 3.64 -0.27
CA GLU A 70 14.28 3.48 0.87
C GLU A 70 13.60 3.87 2.20
N LYS A 71 13.08 5.10 2.29
CA LYS A 71 12.38 5.56 3.50
C LYS A 71 11.14 4.73 3.83
N PHE A 72 10.48 4.17 2.82
CA PHE A 72 9.34 3.28 3.04
C PHE A 72 9.79 1.95 3.65
N LEU A 73 10.86 1.35 3.13
CA LEU A 73 11.43 0.11 3.65
C LEU A 73 11.90 0.28 5.09
N ASP A 74 12.67 1.32 5.38
CA ASP A 74 13.19 1.60 6.72
C ASP A 74 12.08 1.81 7.75
N LYS A 75 10.94 2.34 7.32
CA LYS A 75 9.84 2.67 8.22
C LYS A 75 8.83 1.55 8.38
N PHE A 76 8.57 0.77 7.34
CA PHE A 76 7.43 -0.15 7.29
C PHE A 76 7.81 -1.59 6.98
N VAL A 77 9.06 -1.89 6.62
CA VAL A 77 9.51 -3.27 6.33
C VAL A 77 10.59 -3.69 7.30
N HIS A 78 11.74 -3.01 7.29
CA HIS A 78 12.91 -3.36 8.10
C HIS A 78 12.61 -3.52 9.61
N PRO A 79 11.78 -2.68 10.25
CA PRO A 79 11.49 -2.83 11.68
C PRO A 79 10.71 -4.11 12.04
N TYR A 80 10.13 -4.78 11.05
CA TYR A 80 9.21 -5.90 11.25
C TYR A 80 9.73 -7.22 10.68
N VAL A 81 10.92 -7.27 10.11
CA VAL A 81 11.46 -8.50 9.49
C VAL A 81 11.64 -9.65 10.50
N GLU A 82 11.98 -9.34 11.74
CA GLU A 82 12.14 -10.33 12.81
C GLU A 82 10.80 -10.76 13.42
N SER A 83 9.84 -9.83 13.54
CA SER A 83 8.53 -10.09 14.18
C SER A 83 7.49 -10.65 13.21
N VAL A 84 7.67 -10.44 11.91
CA VAL A 84 6.83 -10.94 10.83
C VAL A 84 7.72 -11.60 9.77
N PRO A 85 8.05 -12.89 9.95
CA PRO A 85 8.87 -13.63 8.98
C PRO A 85 8.28 -13.56 7.57
N GLY A 86 9.12 -13.25 6.58
CA GLY A 86 8.72 -13.17 5.17
C GLY A 86 8.11 -11.83 4.73
N ILE A 87 7.96 -10.84 5.62
CA ILE A 87 7.39 -9.53 5.24
C ILE A 87 8.19 -8.79 4.17
N GLY A 88 9.52 -8.89 4.21
CA GLY A 88 10.42 -8.28 3.21
C GLY A 88 10.21 -8.88 1.82
N ASP A 89 10.28 -10.20 1.73
CA ASP A 89 10.12 -10.93 0.47
C ASP A 89 8.71 -10.75 -0.12
N ALA A 90 7.69 -10.82 0.73
CA ALA A 90 6.31 -10.58 0.32
C ALA A 90 6.11 -9.17 -0.24
N TYR A 91 6.68 -8.15 0.41
CA TYR A 91 6.60 -6.78 -0.09
C TYR A 91 7.39 -6.58 -1.39
N ALA A 92 8.61 -7.13 -1.48
CA ALA A 92 9.43 -7.05 -2.70
C ALA A 92 8.73 -7.72 -3.89
N SER A 93 8.19 -8.91 -3.69
CA SER A 93 7.39 -9.64 -4.68
C SER A 93 6.13 -8.88 -5.10
N SER A 94 5.47 -8.22 -4.14
CA SER A 94 4.30 -7.36 -4.42
C SER A 94 4.68 -6.17 -5.31
N CYS A 95 5.81 -5.51 -5.04
CA CYS A 95 6.30 -4.41 -5.87
C CYS A 95 6.68 -4.82 -7.31
N ALA A 96 7.05 -6.10 -7.51
CA ALA A 96 7.29 -6.67 -8.84
C ALA A 96 5.99 -6.98 -9.61
N GLY A 97 4.82 -6.90 -8.96
CA GLY A 97 3.51 -7.20 -9.54
C GLY A 97 3.01 -8.63 -9.30
N CYS A 98 3.72 -9.43 -8.49
CA CYS A 98 3.43 -10.85 -8.29
C CYS A 98 3.05 -11.25 -6.85
N GLY A 99 3.23 -10.36 -5.86
CA GLY A 99 3.24 -10.75 -4.43
C GLY A 99 2.17 -10.13 -3.54
N VAL A 100 1.08 -9.57 -4.07
CA VAL A 100 0.01 -9.01 -3.19
C VAL A 100 -0.62 -10.12 -2.34
N ASP A 101 -0.75 -11.33 -2.89
CA ASP A 101 -1.30 -12.51 -2.20
C ASP A 101 -0.43 -13.02 -1.06
N GLN A 102 0.90 -12.85 -1.17
CA GLN A 102 1.82 -13.20 -0.08
C GLN A 102 1.65 -12.25 1.11
N LEU A 103 1.41 -10.95 0.88
CA LEU A 103 1.14 -10.00 1.96
C LEU A 103 -0.17 -10.33 2.70
N LYS A 104 -1.19 -10.80 1.99
CA LYS A 104 -2.48 -11.18 2.59
C LYS A 104 -2.34 -12.35 3.58
N LEU A 105 -1.42 -13.27 3.33
CA LEU A 105 -1.13 -14.40 4.22
C LEU A 105 -0.49 -13.98 5.55
N LEU A 106 0.10 -12.79 5.61
CA LEU A 106 0.76 -12.27 6.82
C LEU A 106 -0.22 -11.55 7.78
N SER A 107 -1.50 -11.41 7.42
CA SER A 107 -2.52 -10.76 8.26
C SER A 107 -3.20 -11.76 9.20
N LYS A 108 -3.24 -11.45 10.51
CA LYS A 108 -3.89 -12.29 11.55
C LYS A 108 -5.37 -12.60 11.26
N ASN A 109 -6.07 -11.71 10.56
CA ASN A 109 -7.42 -11.93 10.04
C ASN A 109 -7.33 -12.01 8.51
N LYS A 110 -7.72 -13.14 7.91
CA LYS A 110 -7.67 -13.43 6.46
C LYS A 110 -8.59 -12.54 5.59
N ILE A 111 -9.10 -11.43 6.11
CA ILE A 111 -9.92 -10.46 5.39
C ILE A 111 -9.00 -9.39 4.79
N MET A 112 -9.09 -9.22 3.47
CA MET A 112 -7.98 -8.75 2.65
C MET A 112 -7.87 -7.23 2.48
N CYS A 113 -6.80 -6.78 1.80
CA CYS A 113 -6.91 -5.78 0.75
C CYS A 113 -7.53 -6.47 -0.48
#